data_AF-A0A2T1D9X0-F1
#
_entry.id   AF-A0A2T1D9X0-F1
#
_cell.length_a   1.000
_cell.length_b   1.000
_cell.length_c   1.000
_cell.angle_alpha   90.00
_cell.angle_beta   90.00
_cell.angle_gamma   90.00
#
_symmetry.space_group_name_H-M   'P 1'
#
loop_
_entity.id
_entity.type
_entity.pdbx_description
1 polymer ?
#
loop_
_entity_poly.entity_id
_entity_poly.type
_entity_poly.pdbx_seq_one_letter_code
_entity_poly.pdbx_strand_id
1 'polypeptide(L)'
;MVASLQDGWNGLTLAQQQATDLLQLKVDNKPESSGVRTQFLKRMVELANQMGQPIPLLYYPPYPSKYNPIERCWGTLEQHWKDTQLSNVQVMLAWAQSITWKGIHPTVKLNSTTYPKGISLTKPAMREIESRLERSPELPKWDILIRLIDG
;
A
#
# COMPACT_ATOMS: atom_id res chain seq x y z
N MET A 1 3.35 2.34 5.43
CA MET A 1 2.64 1.88 4.20
C MET A 1 1.34 2.63 4.03
N VAL A 2 0.28 2.38 4.83
CA VAL A 2 -1.03 3.03 4.66
C VAL A 2 -0.97 4.57 4.72
N ALA A 3 -0.19 5.13 5.65
CA ALA A 3 -0.01 6.59 5.73
C ALA A 3 0.53 7.20 4.42
N SER A 4 1.45 6.51 3.73
CA SER A 4 1.99 6.98 2.45
C SER A 4 0.96 6.94 1.32
N LEU A 5 -0.02 6.01 1.39
CA LEU A 5 -1.15 5.99 0.46
C LEU A 5 -2.09 7.17 0.71
N GLN A 6 -2.39 7.47 1.97
CA GLN A 6 -3.17 8.65 2.35
C GLN A 6 -2.48 9.95 1.90
N ASP A 7 -1.17 10.07 2.12
CA ASP A 7 -0.38 11.23 1.68
C ASP A 7 -0.34 11.37 0.15
N GLY A 8 -0.40 10.26 -0.57
CA GLY A 8 -0.50 10.23 -2.03
C GLY A 8 -1.86 10.73 -2.49
N TRP A 9 -2.94 10.21 -1.90
CA TRP A 9 -4.31 10.64 -2.18
C TRP A 9 -4.53 12.12 -1.89
N ASN A 10 -4.10 12.59 -0.72
CA ASN A 10 -4.19 13.99 -0.31
C ASN A 10 -3.33 14.93 -1.17
N GLY A 11 -2.35 14.39 -1.90
CA GLY A 11 -1.55 15.13 -2.86
C GLY A 11 -2.25 15.35 -4.21
N LEU A 12 -3.33 14.63 -4.49
CA LEU A 12 -4.16 14.84 -5.68
C LEU A 12 -5.03 16.09 -5.51
N THR A 13 -5.29 16.79 -6.62
CA THR A 13 -6.26 17.88 -6.64
C THR A 13 -7.68 17.34 -6.42
N LEU A 14 -8.61 18.18 -5.95
CA LEU A 14 -10.01 17.79 -5.75
C LEU A 14 -10.64 17.23 -7.04
N ALA A 15 -10.34 17.83 -8.19
CA ALA A 15 -10.81 17.36 -9.49
C ALA A 15 -10.28 15.96 -9.82
N GLN A 16 -9.01 15.66 -9.50
CA GLN A 16 -8.44 14.32 -9.70
C GLN A 16 -9.06 13.29 -8.75
N GLN A 17 -9.31 13.65 -7.49
CA GLN A 17 -9.98 12.77 -6.54
C GLN A 17 -11.41 12.45 -6.99
N GLN A 18 -12.17 13.48 -7.42
CA GLN A 18 -13.54 13.32 -7.92
C GLN A 18 -13.62 12.55 -9.25
N ALA A 19 -12.62 12.70 -10.12
CA ALA A 19 -12.53 11.96 -11.37
C ALA A 19 -12.00 10.53 -11.20
N THR A 20 -11.53 10.16 -10.00
CA THR A 20 -11.07 8.80 -9.73
C THR A 20 -12.26 7.97 -9.26
N ASP A 21 -12.82 7.16 -10.16
CA ASP A 21 -13.96 6.29 -9.80
C ASP A 21 -13.57 5.17 -8.82
N LEU A 22 -12.33 4.68 -8.91
CA LEU A 22 -11.85 3.55 -8.11
C LEU A 22 -10.33 3.55 -7.95
N LEU A 23 -9.85 3.56 -6.70
CA LEU A 23 -8.43 3.35 -6.39
C LEU A 23 -8.13 1.87 -6.10
N GLN A 24 -7.70 1.13 -7.12
CA GLN A 24 -7.23 -0.24 -6.95
C GLN A 24 -5.78 -0.28 -6.46
N LEU A 25 -5.51 -1.12 -5.45
CA LEU A 25 -4.17 -1.33 -4.90
C LEU A 25 -3.65 -2.72 -5.23
N LYS A 26 -2.46 -2.77 -5.83
CA LYS A 26 -1.73 -4.01 -6.09
C LYS A 26 -0.70 -4.26 -4.99
N VAL A 27 -0.82 -5.38 -4.29
CA VAL A 27 -0.09 -5.66 -3.04
C VAL A 27 0.80 -6.90 -3.18
N ASP A 28 1.98 -6.89 -2.58
CA ASP A 28 2.99 -7.96 -2.67
C ASP A 28 2.73 -9.19 -1.79
N ASN A 29 1.63 -9.18 -1.02
CA ASN A 29 1.22 -10.22 -0.07
C ASN A 29 2.32 -10.64 0.93
N LYS A 30 3.20 -9.72 1.32
CA LYS A 30 4.20 -9.96 2.36
C LYS A 30 3.55 -10.17 3.72
N PRO A 31 4.29 -10.74 4.71
CA PRO A 31 3.77 -10.95 6.06
C PRO A 31 3.14 -9.70 6.69
N GLU A 32 3.56 -8.48 6.34
CA GLU A 32 3.01 -7.24 6.91
C GLU A 32 1.84 -6.66 6.11
N SER A 33 1.62 -7.09 4.88
CA SER A 33 0.63 -6.55 3.94
C SER A 33 -0.44 -7.56 3.53
N SER A 34 -0.39 -8.80 4.03
CA SER A 34 -1.28 -9.88 3.57
C SER A 34 -2.76 -9.63 3.88
N GLY A 35 -3.63 -10.24 3.06
CA GLY A 35 -5.10 -10.15 3.17
C GLY A 35 -5.72 -10.83 4.39
N VAL A 36 -4.89 -11.20 5.38
CA VAL A 36 -5.30 -11.74 6.69
C VAL A 36 -4.62 -11.01 7.85
N ARG A 37 -3.78 -10.00 7.59
CA ARG A 37 -3.16 -9.21 8.64
C ARG A 37 -4.13 -8.20 9.21
N THR A 38 -4.53 -8.46 10.45
CA THR A 38 -5.50 -7.68 11.23
C THR A 38 -5.21 -6.18 11.19
N GLN A 39 -4.01 -5.76 11.59
CA GLN A 39 -3.64 -4.35 11.64
C GLN A 39 -3.52 -3.70 10.25
N PHE A 40 -3.11 -4.46 9.25
CA PHE A 40 -3.07 -3.97 7.88
C PHE A 40 -4.49 -3.72 7.37
N LEU A 41 -5.36 -4.72 7.44
CA LEU A 41 -6.76 -4.63 7.02
C LEU A 41 -7.51 -3.52 7.75
N LYS A 42 -7.34 -3.41 9.08
CA LYS A 42 -7.91 -2.33 9.88
C LYS A 42 -7.53 -0.95 9.33
N ARG A 43 -6.23 -0.71 9.08
CA ARG A 43 -5.75 0.55 8.53
C ARG A 43 -6.23 0.79 7.10
N MET A 44 -6.40 -0.26 6.30
CA MET A 44 -6.96 -0.13 4.94
C MET A 44 -8.46 0.22 4.96
N VAL A 45 -9.23 -0.32 5.92
CA VAL A 45 -10.63 0.10 6.14
C VAL A 45 -10.71 1.55 6.60
N GLU A 46 -9.83 1.97 7.52
CA GLU A 46 -9.72 3.37 7.95
C GLU A 46 -9.39 4.30 6.77
N LEU A 47 -8.46 3.90 5.91
CA LEU A 47 -8.11 4.62 4.68
C LEU A 47 -9.31 4.73 3.73
N ALA A 48 -10.05 3.63 3.49
CA ALA A 48 -11.24 3.64 2.65
C ALA A 48 -12.29 4.63 3.17
N ASN A 49 -12.52 4.68 4.49
CA ASN A 49 -13.41 5.65 5.11
C ASN A 49 -12.91 7.10 4.94
N GLN A 50 -11.61 7.34 5.13
CA GLN A 50 -11.02 8.68 4.98
C GLN A 50 -11.09 9.20 3.54
N MET A 51 -10.94 8.30 2.57
CA MET A 51 -11.07 8.61 1.15
C MET A 51 -12.53 8.73 0.69
N GLY A 52 -13.48 8.16 1.44
CA GLY A 52 -14.87 8.05 1.01
C GLY A 52 -15.04 7.16 -0.23
N GLN A 53 -14.12 6.21 -0.46
CA GLN A 53 -14.13 5.32 -1.63
C GLN A 53 -13.84 3.87 -1.24
N PRO A 54 -14.49 2.89 -1.92
CA PRO A 54 -14.12 1.50 -1.76
C PRO A 54 -12.71 1.24 -2.31
N ILE A 55 -12.00 0.29 -1.70
CA ILE A 55 -10.62 -0.04 -2.07
C ILE A 55 -10.52 -1.53 -2.42
N PRO A 56 -10.35 -1.88 -3.71
CA PRO A 56 -9.97 -3.22 -4.12
C PRO A 56 -8.48 -3.47 -3.82
N LEU A 57 -8.22 -4.52 -3.05
CA LEU A 57 -6.89 -5.07 -2.79
C LEU A 57 -6.67 -6.29 -3.67
N LEU A 58 -5.82 -6.13 -4.69
CA LEU A 58 -5.37 -7.23 -5.54
C LEU A 58 -3.96 -7.65 -5.16
N TYR A 59 -3.82 -8.90 -4.74
CA TYR A 59 -2.55 -9.45 -4.32
C TYR A 59 -1.86 -10.17 -5.47
N TYR A 60 -0.57 -9.92 -5.64
CA TYR A 60 0.25 -10.77 -6.49
C TYR A 60 0.35 -12.17 -5.86
N PRO A 61 0.09 -13.24 -6.64
CA PRO A 61 0.30 -14.61 -6.15
C PRO A 61 1.77 -14.86 -5.78
N PRO A 62 2.05 -15.92 -5.01
CA PRO A 62 3.39 -16.19 -4.54
C PRO A 62 4.23 -16.70 -5.72
N TYR A 63 4.96 -15.79 -6.33
CA TYR A 63 5.86 -16.06 -7.46
C TYR A 63 7.30 -15.70 -7.10
N PRO A 64 8.29 -16.27 -7.82
CA PRO A 64 9.66 -15.77 -7.76
C PRO A 64 9.71 -14.26 -8.01
N SER A 65 10.54 -13.53 -7.25
CA SER A 65 10.62 -12.05 -7.27
C SER A 65 10.81 -11.45 -8.67
N LYS A 66 11.40 -12.20 -9.61
CA LYS A 66 11.56 -11.79 -11.01
C LYS A 66 10.25 -11.50 -11.76
N TYR A 67 9.11 -12.03 -11.29
CA TYR A 67 7.79 -11.80 -11.89
C TYR A 67 6.93 -10.79 -11.12
N ASN A 68 7.33 -10.43 -9.89
CA ASN A 68 6.61 -9.44 -9.10
C ASN A 68 7.06 -8.02 -9.48
N PRO A 69 6.19 -7.17 -10.07
CA PRO A 69 6.57 -5.82 -10.46
C PRO A 69 7.08 -4.95 -9.31
N ILE A 70 6.60 -5.18 -8.08
CA ILE A 70 7.03 -4.44 -6.88
C ILE A 70 8.49 -4.79 -6.56
N GLU A 71 8.82 -6.08 -6.52
CA GLU A 71 10.20 -6.54 -6.28
C GLU A 71 11.16 -6.07 -7.38
N ARG A 72 10.72 -6.02 -8.63
CA ARG A 72 11.55 -5.49 -9.71
C ARG A 72 11.83 -4.00 -9.58
N CYS A 73 10.86 -3.21 -9.12
CA CYS A 73 11.08 -1.79 -8.81
C CYS A 73 12.17 -1.63 -7.73
N TRP A 74 12.15 -2.48 -6.69
CA TRP A 74 13.19 -2.51 -5.68
C TRP A 74 14.55 -2.91 -6.25
N GLY A 75 14.59 -3.90 -7.15
CA GLY A 75 15.83 -4.29 -7.84
C GLY A 75 16.43 -3.15 -8.68
N THR A 76 15.60 -2.33 -9.34
CA THR A 76 16.07 -1.13 -10.06
C THR A 76 16.67 -0.11 -9.09
N LEU A 77 16.03 0.14 -7.95
CA LEU A 77 16.58 1.03 -6.91
C LEU A 77 17.92 0.51 -6.37
N GLU A 78 17.98 -0.79 -6.07
CA GLU A 78 19.18 -1.44 -5.55
C GLU A 78 20.36 -1.33 -6.53
N GLN A 79 20.12 -1.56 -7.81
CA GLN A 79 21.14 -1.40 -8.85
C GLN A 79 21.58 0.05 -9.01
N HIS A 80 20.64 0.99 -8.93
CA HIS A 80 20.91 2.42 -9.16
C HIS A 80 21.89 3.01 -8.15
N TRP A 81 21.79 2.65 -6.88
CA TRP A 81 22.68 3.16 -5.83
C TRP A 81 23.80 2.19 -5.42
N LYS A 82 23.98 1.07 -6.14
CA LYS A 82 24.88 -0.03 -5.73
C LYS A 82 26.31 0.44 -5.44
N ASP A 83 26.81 1.39 -6.22
CA ASP A 83 28.16 1.93 -6.09
C ASP A 83 28.18 3.33 -5.44
N THR A 84 27.11 3.69 -4.74
CA THR A 84 26.96 4.99 -4.10
C THR A 84 26.99 4.90 -2.57
N GLN A 85 27.72 5.82 -1.94
CA GLN A 85 27.70 5.98 -0.49
C GLN A 85 26.43 6.74 -0.06
N LEU A 86 25.48 6.02 0.55
CA LEU A 86 24.27 6.59 1.16
C LEU A 86 24.59 7.22 2.53
N SER A 87 25.28 8.37 2.50
CA SER A 87 25.88 8.99 3.70
C SER A 87 24.88 9.59 4.69
N ASN A 88 23.68 9.97 4.22
CA ASN A 88 22.61 10.49 5.07
C ASN A 88 21.23 10.32 4.40
N VAL A 89 20.17 10.66 5.14
CA VAL A 89 18.78 10.54 4.69
C VAL A 89 18.51 11.40 3.46
N GLN A 90 19.05 12.62 3.40
CA GLN A 90 18.85 13.52 2.25
C GLN A 90 19.44 12.93 0.97
N VAL A 91 20.66 12.38 1.05
CA VAL A 91 21.33 11.69 -0.07
C VAL A 91 20.50 10.48 -0.48
N MET A 92 20.07 9.64 0.45
CA MET A 92 19.23 8.48 0.15
C MET A 92 17.92 8.86 -0.56
N LEU A 93 17.24 9.93 -0.11
CA LEU A 93 16.01 10.43 -0.74
C LEU A 93 16.28 10.94 -2.16
N ALA A 94 17.35 11.71 -2.37
CA ALA A 94 17.71 12.23 -3.69
C ALA A 94 17.97 11.08 -4.68
N TRP A 95 18.68 10.04 -4.25
CA TRP A 95 18.92 8.84 -5.06
C TRP A 95 17.62 8.10 -5.37
N ALA A 96 16.77 7.88 -4.36
CA ALA A 96 15.48 7.25 -4.54
C ALA A 96 14.54 8.05 -5.47
N GLN A 97 14.62 9.38 -5.49
CA GLN A 97 13.84 10.22 -6.41
C GLN A 97 14.38 10.19 -7.85
N SER A 98 15.69 9.98 -8.00
CA SER A 98 16.37 10.01 -9.30
C SER A 98 16.19 8.74 -10.14
N ILE A 99 15.75 7.62 -9.55
CA ILE A 99 15.47 6.42 -10.35
C ILE A 99 14.32 6.66 -11.32
N THR A 100 14.26 5.82 -12.34
CA THR A 100 13.05 5.68 -13.16
C THR A 100 12.59 4.23 -13.11
N TRP A 101 11.28 4.04 -12.96
CA TRP A 101 10.63 2.75 -13.09
C TRP A 101 9.61 2.83 -14.22
N LYS A 102 9.82 2.02 -15.27
CA LYS A 102 9.01 2.07 -16.51
C LYS A 102 8.89 3.49 -17.10
N GLY A 103 9.98 4.28 -17.02
CA GLY A 103 10.03 5.66 -17.50
C GLY A 103 9.37 6.70 -16.59
N ILE A 104 8.91 6.31 -15.40
CA ILE A 104 8.25 7.20 -14.44
C ILE A 104 9.19 7.41 -13.23
N HIS A 105 9.36 8.68 -12.82
CA HIS A 105 10.04 9.01 -11.58
C HIS A 105 9.14 8.72 -10.37
N PRO A 106 9.67 8.08 -9.31
CA PRO A 106 8.89 7.82 -8.12
C PRO A 106 8.65 9.10 -7.32
N THR A 107 7.49 9.16 -6.66
CA THR A 107 7.27 10.13 -5.57
C THR A 107 7.83 9.54 -4.29
N VAL A 108 8.85 10.18 -3.72
CA VAL A 108 9.49 9.72 -2.48
C VAL A 108 9.30 10.78 -1.40
N LYS A 109 8.74 10.35 -0.27
CA LYS A 109 8.58 11.18 0.93
C LYS A 109 9.21 10.46 2.14
N LEU A 110 9.92 11.22 2.97
CA LEU A 110 10.38 10.74 4.26
C LEU A 110 9.19 10.66 5.22
N ASN A 111 8.97 9.50 5.82
CA ASN A 111 8.00 9.33 6.89
C ASN A 111 8.72 9.10 8.22
N SER A 112 8.68 10.08 9.11
CA SER A 112 9.26 10.04 10.46
C SER A 112 8.29 9.54 11.54
N THR A 113 7.12 9.01 11.15
CA THR A 113 6.10 8.53 12.08
C THR A 113 6.57 7.25 12.78
N THR A 114 6.59 7.28 14.10
CA THR A 114 6.86 6.08 14.91
C THR A 114 5.59 5.27 15.08
N TYR A 115 5.60 4.03 14.61
CA TYR A 115 4.48 3.10 14.81
C TYR A 115 4.71 2.24 16.06
N PRO A 116 3.81 2.29 17.06
CA PRO A 116 3.90 1.41 18.21
C PRO A 116 3.80 -0.06 17.81
N LYS A 117 4.66 -0.89 18.42
CA LYS A 117 4.74 -2.34 18.20
C LYS A 117 3.90 -3.10 19.23
N GLY A 118 3.53 -4.34 18.92
CA GLY A 118 2.82 -5.22 19.85
C GLY A 118 1.31 -4.95 20.00
N ILE A 119 0.75 -4.04 19.21
CA ILE A 119 -0.70 -3.77 19.23
C ILE A 119 -1.44 -4.91 18.52
N SER A 120 -2.36 -5.54 19.25
CA SER A 120 -3.26 -6.56 18.70
C SER A 120 -4.70 -6.06 18.70
N LEU A 121 -5.46 -6.42 17.66
CA LEU A 121 -6.90 -6.17 17.61
C LEU A 121 -7.67 -7.23 18.41
N THR A 122 -8.73 -6.80 19.08
CA THR A 122 -9.65 -7.73 19.75
C THR A 122 -10.50 -8.47 18.71
N LYS A 123 -11.02 -9.66 19.08
CA LYS A 123 -11.90 -10.44 18.19
C LYS A 123 -13.15 -9.66 17.74
N PRO A 124 -13.85 -8.89 18.61
CA PRO A 124 -14.99 -8.08 18.18
C PRO A 124 -14.60 -7.01 17.16
N ALA A 125 -13.51 -6.28 17.39
CA ALA A 125 -13.02 -5.28 16.44
C ALA A 125 -12.67 -5.91 15.09
N MET A 126 -12.08 -7.10 15.08
CA MET A 126 -11.81 -7.80 13.82
C MET A 126 -13.06 -8.26 13.08
N ARG A 127 -14.16 -8.59 13.77
CA ARG A 127 -15.41 -8.95 13.10
C ARG A 127 -16.01 -7.77 12.34
N GLU A 128 -15.93 -6.57 12.92
CA GLU A 128 -16.34 -5.33 12.28
C GLU A 128 -15.48 -5.01 11.05
N ILE A 129 -14.17 -5.28 11.12
CA ILE A 129 -13.29 -5.16 9.96
C ILE A 129 -13.67 -6.20 8.89
N GLU A 130 -13.81 -7.48 9.23
CA GLU A 130 -14.13 -8.54 8.27
C GLU A 130 -15.51 -8.36 7.62
N SER A 131 -16.51 -7.78 8.32
CA SER A 131 -17.81 -7.48 7.71
C SER A 131 -17.73 -6.44 6.59
N ARG A 132 -16.62 -5.70 6.50
CA ARG A 132 -16.33 -4.72 5.44
C ARG A 132 -15.53 -5.34 4.28
N LEU A 133 -15.07 -6.58 4.41
CA LEU A 133 -14.23 -7.25 3.42
C LEU A 133 -15.08 -8.20 2.58
N GLU A 134 -15.36 -7.80 1.34
CA GLU A 134 -15.94 -8.69 0.35
C GLU A 134 -14.82 -9.44 -0.37
N ARG A 135 -14.76 -10.76 -0.17
CA ARG A 135 -13.73 -11.62 -0.76
C ARG A 135 -14.28 -12.26 -2.03
N SER A 136 -13.47 -12.28 -3.10
CA SER A 136 -13.83 -12.99 -4.33
C SER A 136 -14.15 -14.47 -4.03
N PRO A 137 -15.24 -15.03 -4.58
CA PRO A 137 -15.53 -16.46 -4.46
C PRO A 137 -14.44 -17.35 -5.08
N GLU A 138 -13.82 -16.87 -6.16
CA GLU A 138 -12.79 -17.62 -6.89
C GLU A 138 -11.40 -17.44 -6.26
N LEU A 139 -11.10 -16.23 -5.77
CA LEU A 139 -9.78 -15.86 -5.27
C LEU A 139 -9.85 -15.15 -3.90
N PRO A 140 -10.42 -15.76 -2.85
CA PRO A 140 -10.76 -15.08 -1.58
C PRO A 140 -9.54 -14.57 -0.80
N LYS A 141 -8.36 -15.11 -1.11
CA LYS A 141 -7.08 -14.68 -0.54
C LYS A 141 -6.43 -13.54 -1.33
N TRP A 142 -6.74 -13.43 -2.62
CA TRP A 142 -6.00 -12.60 -3.56
C TRP A 142 -6.78 -11.39 -4.08
N ASP A 143 -8.10 -11.42 -3.93
CA ASP A 143 -9.00 -10.36 -4.35
C ASP A 143 -9.99 -10.06 -3.22
N ILE A 144 -9.79 -8.89 -2.61
CA ILE A 144 -10.57 -8.41 -1.48
C ILE A 144 -11.02 -6.99 -1.78
N LEU A 145 -12.33 -6.77 -1.83
CA LEU A 145 -12.92 -5.45 -1.92
C LEU A 145 -13.25 -4.94 -0.50
N ILE A 146 -12.68 -3.81 -0.13
CA ILE A 146 -13.08 -3.09 1.08
C ILE A 146 -14.27 -2.20 0.72
N ARG A 147 -15.44 -2.53 1.28
CA ARG A 147 -16.68 -1.73 1.14
C ARG A 147 -16.65 -0.52 2.06
N LEU A 148 -17.44 0.52 1.75
CA LEU A 148 -17.70 1.65 2.66
C LEU A 148 -18.71 1.25 3.75
N ILE A 149 -18.92 2.11 4.75
CA ILE A 149 -20.08 1.95 5.64
C ILE A 149 -21.30 2.27 4.79
N ASP A 150 -22.18 1.29 4.61
CA ASP A 150 -23.54 1.58 4.16
C ASP A 150 -24.21 2.39 5.28
N GLY A 151 -24.51 3.67 4.99
CA GLY A 151 -25.24 4.55 5.90
C GLY A 151 -26.72 4.17 6.02
#